data_AF-A0AA42XIT4-F1
#
_entry.id   AF-A0AA42XIT4-F1
#
_cell.length_a   1.000
_cell.length_b   1.000
_cell.length_c   1.000
_cell.angle_alpha   90.00
_cell.angle_beta   90.00
_cell.angle_gamma   90.00
#
_symmetry.space_group_name_H-M   'P 1'
#
loop_
_entity.id
_entity.type
_entity.pdbx_description
1 polymer ?
#
loop_
_entity_poly.entity_id
_entity_poly.type
_entity_poly.pdbx_seq_one_letter_code
_entity_poly.pdbx_strand_id
1 'polypeptide(L)'
;MKDQADQMLMQKMIVNRGESIDLRSADGVQQKASCDDIARLALAMHERGHFFLLRRSLQIRFSRDINGSGMQALDLSRTGERDDFKYLLRVHFEPVHRDSESFLYEADLIRDQGKDYEPTVNLGKHRFGAQSVWLQIDWSSDEVAQWHSDIKRLSIIAPDSLEEWLESDLEMLVRCRAGFICGWEAVFTRDDLARHCNAGMSLEDLKAFFDANQP
;
A
#
# COMPACT_ATOMS: atom_id res chain seq x y z
N MET A 1 -36.68 -7.15 -9.01
CA MET A 1 -35.78 -8.21 -9.54
C MET A 1 -34.91 -7.77 -10.72
N LYS A 2 -35.19 -6.64 -11.41
CA LYS A 2 -34.25 -6.03 -12.36
C LYS A 2 -33.23 -5.09 -11.70
N ASP A 3 -33.59 -4.45 -10.59
CA ASP A 3 -32.71 -3.49 -9.88
C ASP A 3 -31.45 -4.11 -9.27
N GLN A 4 -31.40 -5.43 -9.05
CA GLN A 4 -30.20 -6.13 -8.58
C GLN A 4 -29.23 -6.47 -9.72
N ALA A 5 -29.71 -6.61 -10.95
CA ALA A 5 -28.86 -6.86 -12.12
C ALA A 5 -28.15 -5.56 -12.56
N ASP A 6 -28.80 -4.41 -12.38
CA ASP A 6 -28.22 -3.08 -12.64
C ASP A 6 -27.25 -2.63 -11.53
N GLN A 7 -27.35 -3.18 -10.31
CA GLN A 7 -26.31 -3.07 -9.26
C GLN A 7 -25.10 -4.01 -9.49
N MET A 8 -25.21 -4.99 -10.38
CA MET A 8 -24.20 -6.04 -10.62
C MET A 8 -23.33 -5.82 -11.84
N LEU A 9 -23.43 -4.68 -12.53
CA LEU A 9 -22.32 -4.16 -13.33
C LEU A 9 -21.38 -3.41 -12.38
N MET A 10 -20.62 -4.17 -11.58
CA MET A 10 -19.27 -3.74 -11.16
C MET A 10 -18.55 -3.41 -12.47
N GLN A 11 -18.62 -2.14 -12.88
CA GLN A 11 -18.13 -1.69 -14.16
C GLN A 11 -16.62 -1.76 -14.06
N LYS A 12 -16.09 -2.91 -14.47
CA LYS A 12 -14.66 -3.18 -14.54
C LYS A 12 -14.05 -2.12 -15.45
N MET A 13 -13.54 -1.07 -14.84
CA MET A 13 -13.02 0.09 -15.53
C MET A 13 -11.53 -0.08 -15.64
N ILE A 14 -11.00 0.07 -16.86
CA ILE A 14 -9.57 0.07 -17.11
C ILE A 14 -9.18 1.52 -17.39
N VAL A 15 -8.22 2.03 -16.62
CA VAL A 15 -7.61 3.36 -16.81
C VAL A 15 -6.19 3.14 -17.30
N ASN A 16 -5.92 3.48 -18.55
CA ASN A 16 -4.60 3.29 -19.14
C ASN A 16 -3.68 4.49 -18.89
N ARG A 17 -2.39 4.32 -19.12
CA ARG A 17 -1.39 5.39 -19.04
C ARG A 17 -1.82 6.58 -19.90
N GLY A 18 -1.80 7.78 -19.30
CA GLY A 18 -2.26 9.01 -19.93
C GLY A 18 -3.77 9.25 -19.86
N GLU A 19 -4.55 8.26 -19.40
CA GLU A 19 -5.98 8.42 -19.13
C GLU A 19 -6.23 8.84 -17.68
N SER A 20 -7.44 9.35 -17.45
CA SER A 20 -7.91 9.78 -16.15
C SER A 20 -9.40 9.51 -15.98
N ILE A 21 -9.83 9.33 -14.75
CA ILE A 21 -11.24 9.17 -14.39
C ILE A 21 -11.72 10.41 -13.64
N ASP A 22 -12.97 10.80 -13.88
CA ASP A 22 -13.59 11.93 -13.21
C ASP A 22 -14.07 11.54 -11.82
N LEU A 23 -13.69 12.33 -10.81
CA LEU A 23 -14.21 12.28 -9.45
C LEU A 23 -15.40 13.24 -9.36
N ARG A 24 -16.56 12.72 -8.93
CA ARG A 24 -17.68 13.57 -8.56
C ARG A 24 -17.41 14.17 -7.17
N SER A 25 -16.93 15.40 -7.12
CA SER A 25 -16.93 16.16 -5.87
C SER A 25 -18.36 16.65 -5.58
N ALA A 26 -18.79 16.57 -4.31
CA ALA A 26 -20.03 17.16 -3.83
C ALA A 26 -20.11 18.68 -4.07
N ASP A 27 -18.95 19.34 -4.22
CA ASP A 27 -18.83 20.79 -4.39
C ASP A 27 -18.75 21.23 -5.87
N GLY A 28 -18.96 20.31 -6.81
CA GLY A 28 -18.94 20.61 -8.26
C GLY A 28 -17.56 20.82 -8.87
N VAL A 29 -16.48 20.66 -8.08
CA VAL A 29 -15.10 20.66 -8.60
C VAL A 29 -14.81 19.29 -9.21
N GLN A 30 -14.69 19.22 -10.53
CA GLN A 30 -14.17 18.03 -11.20
C GLN A 30 -12.72 17.82 -10.78
N GLN A 31 -12.47 16.85 -9.91
CA GLN A 31 -11.15 16.30 -9.73
C GLN A 31 -10.97 15.14 -10.72
N LYS A 32 -9.77 14.96 -11.25
CA LYS A 32 -9.44 13.85 -12.13
C LYS A 32 -8.36 13.02 -11.45
N ALA A 33 -8.53 11.70 -11.43
CA ALA A 33 -7.50 10.79 -10.99
C ALA A 33 -6.88 10.13 -12.22
N SER A 34 -5.60 10.38 -12.48
CA SER A 34 -4.87 9.72 -13.55
C SER A 34 -4.51 8.28 -13.18
N CYS A 35 -4.15 7.47 -14.18
CA CYS A 35 -3.56 6.13 -13.97
C CYS A 35 -2.40 6.16 -12.95
N ASP A 36 -1.54 7.18 -13.04
CA ASP A 36 -0.39 7.36 -12.15
C ASP A 36 -0.82 7.72 -10.72
N ASP A 37 -1.85 8.56 -10.54
CA ASP A 37 -2.34 8.94 -9.20
C ASP A 37 -2.88 7.71 -8.45
N ILE A 38 -3.65 6.89 -9.18
CA ILE A 38 -4.21 5.65 -8.67
C ILE A 38 -3.09 4.67 -8.30
N ALA A 39 -2.09 4.53 -9.17
CA ALA A 39 -0.94 3.67 -8.94
C ALA A 39 -0.07 4.13 -7.77
N ARG A 40 0.11 5.45 -7.60
CA ARG A 40 0.83 6.03 -6.45
C ARG A 40 0.13 5.72 -5.14
N LEU A 41 -1.20 5.84 -5.08
CA LEU A 41 -1.94 5.45 -3.89
C LEU A 41 -1.72 3.96 -3.59
N ALA A 42 -1.86 3.09 -4.60
CA ALA A 42 -1.68 1.65 -4.41
C ALA A 42 -0.27 1.28 -3.93
N LEU A 43 0.78 1.93 -4.44
CA LEU A 43 2.16 1.78 -3.97
C LEU A 43 2.32 2.24 -2.52
N ALA A 44 1.78 3.41 -2.17
CA ALA A 44 1.82 3.92 -0.80
C ALA A 44 1.08 2.97 0.17
N MET A 45 -0.05 2.41 -0.24
CA MET A 45 -0.76 1.39 0.52
C MET A 45 0.06 0.12 0.67
N HIS A 46 0.79 -0.32 -0.35
CA HIS A 46 1.68 -1.48 -0.27
C HIS A 46 2.81 -1.27 0.74
N GLU A 47 3.45 -0.10 0.76
CA GLU A 47 4.46 0.26 1.76
C GLU A 47 3.91 0.23 3.19
N ARG A 48 2.61 0.48 3.34
CA ARG A 48 1.86 0.41 4.60
C ARG A 48 0.96 -0.82 4.69
N GLY A 49 1.28 -1.90 3.96
CA GLY A 49 0.35 -3.02 3.74
C GLY A 49 -0.19 -3.65 5.02
N HIS A 50 0.61 -3.66 6.08
CA HIS A 50 0.24 -4.19 7.40
C HIS A 50 -0.90 -3.40 8.05
N PHE A 51 -0.87 -2.07 7.95
CA PHE A 51 -1.96 -1.22 8.43
C PHE A 51 -3.26 -1.54 7.69
N PHE A 52 -3.22 -1.62 6.37
CA PHE A 52 -4.39 -1.89 5.55
C PHE A 52 -4.95 -3.31 5.76
N LEU A 53 -4.07 -4.28 5.98
CA LEU A 53 -4.46 -5.63 6.34
C LEU A 53 -5.22 -5.67 7.67
N LEU A 54 -4.70 -5.02 8.70
CA LEU A 54 -5.25 -5.07 10.06
C LEU A 54 -6.47 -4.17 10.24
N ARG A 55 -6.44 -2.94 9.74
CA ARG A 55 -7.45 -1.90 10.01
C ARG A 55 -8.53 -1.81 8.94
N ARG A 56 -8.22 -2.23 7.71
CA ARG A 56 -9.14 -2.15 6.57
C ARG A 56 -9.50 -3.52 5.99
N SER A 57 -8.93 -4.60 6.52
CA SER A 57 -9.12 -5.96 5.99
C SER A 57 -8.81 -6.02 4.49
N LEU A 58 -7.73 -5.36 4.08
CA LEU A 58 -7.26 -5.33 2.70
C LEU A 58 -5.94 -6.10 2.57
N GLN A 59 -5.92 -7.05 1.65
CA GLN A 59 -4.72 -7.76 1.27
C GLN A 59 -4.11 -7.12 0.02
N ILE A 60 -2.82 -6.78 0.10
CA ILE A 60 -2.06 -6.19 -0.99
C ILE A 60 -0.96 -7.15 -1.41
N ARG A 61 -0.97 -7.59 -2.67
CA ARG A 61 0.02 -8.51 -3.24
C ARG A 61 0.78 -7.80 -4.34
N PHE A 62 2.10 -7.76 -4.23
CA PHE A 62 2.96 -7.22 -5.29
C PHE A 62 3.71 -8.37 -5.96
N SER A 63 3.29 -8.70 -7.18
CA SER A 63 3.94 -9.67 -8.05
C SER A 63 4.99 -8.96 -8.90
N ARG A 64 6.26 -9.27 -8.66
CA ARG A 64 7.39 -8.71 -9.40
C ARG A 64 8.07 -9.78 -10.23
N ASP A 65 8.52 -9.41 -11.41
CA ASP A 65 9.48 -10.23 -12.16
C ASP A 65 10.77 -10.37 -11.34
N ILE A 66 11.24 -11.60 -11.17
CA ILE A 66 12.40 -11.93 -10.32
C ILE A 66 13.66 -11.18 -10.80
N ASN A 67 13.76 -10.97 -12.10
CA ASN A 67 14.90 -10.28 -12.71
C ASN A 67 14.72 -8.76 -12.77
N GLY A 68 13.57 -8.21 -12.35
CA GLY A 68 13.30 -6.77 -12.42
C GLY A 68 13.22 -6.22 -13.85
N SER A 69 12.87 -7.07 -14.81
CA SER A 69 12.89 -6.74 -16.25
C SER A 69 11.52 -6.83 -16.92
N GLY A 70 10.63 -7.67 -16.40
CA GLY A 70 9.32 -7.95 -16.95
C GLY A 70 8.19 -7.10 -16.35
N MET A 71 6.98 -7.40 -16.81
CA MET A 71 5.73 -6.81 -16.29
C MET A 71 5.61 -7.09 -14.80
N GLN A 72 5.21 -6.07 -14.03
CA GLN A 72 4.92 -6.22 -12.60
C GLN A 72 3.44 -5.89 -12.35
N ALA A 73 2.88 -6.44 -11.28
CA ALA A 73 1.49 -6.21 -10.91
C ALA A 73 1.31 -6.02 -9.41
N LEU A 74 0.50 -5.05 -9.02
CA LEU A 74 0.09 -4.83 -7.63
C LEU A 74 -1.42 -4.99 -7.54
N ASP A 75 -1.84 -5.97 -6.76
CA ASP A 75 -3.23 -6.34 -6.53
C ASP A 75 -3.66 -5.95 -5.13
N LEU A 76 -4.82 -5.33 -5.02
CA LEU A 76 -5.49 -5.02 -3.77
C LEU A 76 -6.85 -5.72 -3.74
N SER A 77 -7.11 -6.48 -2.68
CA SER A 77 -8.29 -7.34 -2.51
C SER A 77 -8.77 -7.34 -1.06
N ARG A 78 -9.98 -7.83 -0.78
CA ARG A 78 -10.44 -8.01 0.60
C ARG A 78 -9.82 -9.27 1.21
N THR A 79 -9.45 -9.20 2.49
CA THR A 79 -8.98 -10.37 3.24
C THR A 79 -10.05 -11.45 3.24
N GLY A 80 -9.67 -12.69 2.93
CA GLY A 80 -10.58 -13.84 2.92
C GLY A 80 -11.24 -14.12 1.56
N GLU A 81 -11.14 -13.21 0.59
CA GLU A 81 -11.49 -13.50 -0.80
C GLU A 81 -10.37 -14.34 -1.43
N ARG A 82 -10.60 -15.65 -1.57
CA ARG A 82 -9.64 -16.61 -2.15
C ARG A 82 -9.65 -16.67 -3.68
N ASP A 83 -10.42 -15.80 -4.32
CA ASP A 83 -10.57 -15.80 -5.76
C ASP A 83 -9.61 -14.77 -6.35
N ASP A 84 -8.52 -15.22 -6.99
CA ASP A 84 -7.44 -14.37 -7.54
C ASP A 84 -7.92 -13.35 -8.60
N PHE A 85 -9.20 -13.39 -8.97
CA PHE A 85 -9.86 -12.48 -9.90
C PHE A 85 -10.71 -11.38 -9.22
N LYS A 86 -10.86 -11.42 -7.89
CA LYS A 86 -11.60 -10.43 -7.09
C LYS A 86 -10.66 -9.42 -6.44
N TYR A 87 -9.96 -8.65 -7.25
CA TYR A 87 -9.27 -7.46 -6.78
C TYR A 87 -10.21 -6.27 -6.83
N LEU A 88 -10.19 -5.41 -5.80
CA LEU A 88 -10.77 -4.08 -5.85
C LEU A 88 -9.99 -3.20 -6.84
N LEU A 89 -8.67 -3.43 -6.91
CA LEU A 89 -7.75 -2.67 -7.74
C LEU A 89 -6.57 -3.55 -8.17
N ARG A 90 -6.22 -3.53 -9.45
CA ARG A 90 -4.99 -4.14 -10.00
C ARG A 90 -4.24 -3.12 -10.83
N VAL A 91 -3.01 -2.84 -10.47
CA VAL A 91 -2.10 -1.97 -11.23
C VAL A 91 -1.10 -2.82 -11.99
N HIS A 92 -0.99 -2.57 -13.28
CA HIS A 92 0.05 -3.12 -14.12
C HIS A 92 1.15 -2.10 -14.33
N PHE A 93 2.39 -2.52 -14.10
CA PHE A 93 3.57 -1.70 -14.32
C PHE A 93 4.40 -2.28 -15.45
N GLU A 94 4.92 -1.38 -16.27
CA GLU A 94 5.86 -1.70 -17.34
C GLU A 94 7.16 -0.90 -17.15
N PRO A 95 8.28 -1.42 -17.68
CA PRO A 95 9.54 -0.72 -17.58
C PRO A 95 9.55 0.56 -18.41
N VAL A 96 10.21 1.58 -17.87
CA VAL A 96 10.38 2.89 -18.49
C VAL A 96 11.82 2.99 -18.98
N HIS A 97 11.99 3.10 -20.31
CA HIS A 97 13.30 3.06 -20.95
C HIS A 97 13.88 4.44 -21.28
N ARG A 98 13.08 5.51 -21.23
CA ARG A 98 13.52 6.87 -21.58
C ARG A 98 13.74 7.69 -20.32
N ASP A 99 14.89 8.34 -20.22
CA ASP A 99 15.25 9.18 -19.07
C ASP A 99 14.30 10.37 -18.83
N SER A 100 13.54 10.78 -19.85
CA SER A 100 12.56 11.86 -19.76
C SER A 100 11.16 11.42 -19.34
N GLU A 101 10.91 10.13 -19.20
CA GLU A 101 9.60 9.62 -18.79
C GLU A 101 9.51 9.53 -17.26
N SER A 102 8.40 10.03 -16.71
CA SER A 102 8.11 9.87 -15.29
C SER A 102 7.93 8.39 -14.95
N PHE A 103 8.54 7.98 -13.84
CA PHE A 103 8.41 6.65 -13.28
C PHE A 103 7.87 6.74 -11.85
N LEU A 104 7.40 5.62 -11.32
CA LEU A 104 6.79 5.52 -9.99
C LEU A 104 7.70 4.84 -8.97
N TYR A 105 8.44 3.81 -9.38
CA TYR A 105 9.43 3.16 -8.53
C TYR A 105 10.56 2.52 -9.34
N GLU A 106 11.61 2.10 -8.64
CA GLU A 106 12.75 1.37 -9.19
C GLU A 106 12.84 -0.04 -8.60
N ALA A 107 13.25 -1.01 -9.43
CA ALA A 107 13.56 -2.37 -9.00
C ALA A 107 14.99 -2.74 -9.44
N ASP A 108 15.63 -3.64 -8.71
CA ASP A 108 16.93 -4.18 -9.10
C ASP A 108 16.82 -5.04 -10.35
N LEU A 109 17.70 -4.80 -11.32
CA LEU A 109 17.84 -5.64 -12.50
C LEU A 109 18.81 -6.77 -12.18
N ILE A 110 18.27 -7.93 -11.84
CA ILE A 110 19.04 -9.10 -11.42
C ILE A 110 19.18 -10.03 -12.60
N ARG A 111 20.42 -10.43 -12.89
CA ARG A 111 20.72 -11.42 -13.93
C ARG A 111 21.31 -12.67 -13.32
N ASP A 112 20.65 -13.79 -13.58
CA ASP A 112 21.23 -15.12 -13.40
C ASP A 112 22.29 -15.36 -14.47
N GLN A 113 23.45 -15.88 -14.05
CA GLN A 113 24.54 -16.25 -14.94
C GLN A 113 24.32 -17.63 -15.59
N GLY A 114 23.22 -18.32 -15.24
CA GLY A 114 22.82 -19.60 -15.84
C GLY A 114 23.70 -20.76 -15.39
N LYS A 115 24.41 -20.59 -14.26
CA LYS A 115 25.23 -21.62 -13.63
C LYS A 115 24.99 -21.60 -12.13
N ASP A 116 24.70 -22.76 -11.57
CA ASP A 116 24.29 -22.94 -10.17
C ASP A 116 25.36 -22.50 -9.12
N TYR A 117 26.58 -22.18 -9.56
CA TYR A 117 27.70 -21.78 -8.69
C TYR A 117 28.13 -20.32 -8.88
N GLU A 118 27.58 -19.59 -9.86
CA GLU A 118 27.90 -18.19 -10.10
C GLU A 118 26.83 -17.31 -9.45
N PRO A 119 27.20 -16.35 -8.58
CA PRO A 119 26.22 -15.49 -7.95
C PRO A 119 25.51 -14.64 -8.99
N THR A 120 24.22 -14.41 -8.76
CA THR A 120 23.42 -13.46 -9.54
C THR A 120 24.06 -12.07 -9.46
N VAL A 121 24.06 -11.34 -10.58
CA VAL A 121 24.64 -10.00 -10.67
C VAL A 121 23.54 -8.96 -10.72
N ASN A 122 23.68 -7.92 -9.90
CA ASN A 122 22.85 -6.72 -10.01
C ASN A 122 23.43 -5.82 -11.10
N LEU A 123 22.68 -5.63 -12.19
CA LEU A 123 23.05 -4.82 -13.35
C LEU A 123 22.62 -3.35 -13.22
N GLY A 124 22.07 -2.97 -12.06
CA GLY A 124 21.59 -1.62 -11.76
C GLY A 124 20.10 -1.61 -11.42
N LYS A 125 19.48 -0.45 -11.60
CA LYS A 125 18.06 -0.25 -11.35
C LYS A 125 17.29 -0.10 -12.65
N HIS A 126 16.10 -0.67 -12.70
CA HIS A 126 15.15 -0.46 -13.76
C HIS A 126 13.94 0.31 -13.22
N ARG A 127 13.49 1.29 -13.98
CA ARG A 127 12.38 2.18 -13.61
C ARG A 127 11.07 1.62 -14.13
N PHE A 128 10.00 1.79 -13.37
CA PHE A 128 8.67 1.29 -13.71
C PHE A 128 7.63 2.40 -13.62
N GLY A 129 6.75 2.44 -14.62
CA GLY A 129 5.60 3.34 -14.69
C GLY A 129 4.30 2.55 -14.71
N ALA A 130 3.19 3.18 -14.34
CA ALA A 130 1.89 2.55 -14.44
C ALA A 130 1.45 2.51 -15.90
N GLN A 131 1.10 1.31 -16.39
CA GLN A 131 0.61 1.11 -17.74
C GLN A 131 -0.92 1.06 -17.78
N SER A 132 -1.53 0.35 -16.83
CA SER A 132 -2.98 0.34 -16.68
C SER A 132 -3.38 0.04 -15.25
N VAL A 133 -4.55 0.53 -14.86
CA VAL A 133 -5.21 0.19 -13.61
C VAL A 133 -6.59 -0.36 -13.87
N TRP A 134 -6.88 -1.52 -13.29
CA TRP A 134 -8.15 -2.21 -13.39
C TRP A 134 -8.89 -2.01 -12.08
N LEU A 135 -10.06 -1.39 -12.13
CA LEU A 135 -10.86 -1.00 -10.98
C LEU A 135 -12.13 -1.84 -10.91
N GLN A 136 -12.38 -2.43 -9.74
CA GLN A 136 -13.65 -3.08 -9.35
C GLN A 136 -14.24 -2.43 -8.09
N ILE A 137 -13.85 -1.18 -7.83
CA ILE A 137 -14.37 -0.34 -6.76
C ILE A 137 -14.75 1.01 -7.36
N ASP A 138 -15.81 1.62 -6.85
CA ASP A 138 -16.12 3.01 -7.17
C ASP A 138 -15.02 3.90 -6.59
N TRP A 139 -14.25 4.53 -7.47
CA TRP A 139 -13.16 5.42 -7.10
C TRP A 139 -13.62 6.66 -6.33
N SER A 140 -14.89 7.03 -6.46
CA SER A 140 -15.53 8.13 -5.72
C SER A 140 -16.15 7.70 -4.38
N SER A 141 -15.97 6.44 -3.98
CA SER A 141 -16.52 5.94 -2.71
C SER A 141 -15.83 6.51 -1.47
N ASP A 142 -16.58 6.57 -0.36
CA ASP A 142 -16.07 6.95 0.96
C ASP A 142 -14.89 6.06 1.40
N GLU A 143 -14.87 4.81 0.96
CA GLU A 143 -13.78 3.89 1.27
C GLU A 143 -12.45 4.33 0.62
N VAL A 144 -12.45 4.71 -0.66
CA VAL A 144 -11.26 5.22 -1.33
C VAL A 144 -10.83 6.56 -0.72
N ALA A 145 -11.77 7.41 -0.33
CA ALA A 145 -11.49 8.64 0.41
C ALA A 145 -10.81 8.35 1.77
N GLN A 146 -11.26 7.32 2.49
CA GLN A 146 -10.61 6.87 3.72
C GLN A 146 -9.18 6.37 3.46
N TRP A 147 -8.93 5.64 2.37
CA TRP A 147 -7.58 5.19 2.03
C TRP A 147 -6.61 6.35 1.80
N HIS A 148 -7.06 7.39 1.09
CA HIS A 148 -6.28 8.62 0.92
C HIS A 148 -6.00 9.31 2.25
N SER A 149 -6.99 9.41 3.13
CA SER A 149 -6.83 10.00 4.46
C SER A 149 -5.86 9.20 5.33
N ASP A 150 -5.96 7.87 5.30
CA ASP A 150 -5.06 6.98 6.03
C ASP A 150 -3.62 7.12 5.54
N ILE A 151 -3.38 7.13 4.23
CA ILE A 151 -2.04 7.35 3.68
C ILE A 151 -1.50 8.72 4.07
N LYS A 152 -2.30 9.78 3.91
CA LYS A 152 -1.87 11.14 4.31
C LYS A 152 -1.45 11.18 5.77
N ARG A 153 -2.21 10.55 6.66
CA ARG A 153 -1.92 10.44 8.09
C ARG A 153 -0.64 9.62 8.35
N LEU A 154 -0.50 8.46 7.70
CA LEU A 154 0.65 7.55 7.87
C LEU A 154 1.94 8.04 7.18
N SER A 155 1.85 9.05 6.33
CA SER A 155 3.00 9.71 5.70
C SER A 155 3.55 10.88 6.54
N ILE A 156 2.89 11.25 7.65
CA ILE A 156 3.41 12.26 8.59
C ILE A 156 4.67 11.70 9.27
N ILE A 157 5.67 12.56 9.47
CA ILE A 157 6.90 12.21 10.19
C ILE A 157 6.51 11.74 11.59
N ALA A 158 7.00 10.56 11.99
CA ALA A 158 6.78 10.00 13.30
C ALA A 158 7.27 10.97 14.39
N PRO A 159 6.41 11.39 15.32
CA PRO A 159 6.82 12.26 16.42
C PRO A 159 7.85 11.60 17.35
N ASP A 160 8.61 12.42 18.06
CA ASP A 160 9.71 11.95 18.92
C ASP A 160 9.27 11.68 20.37
N SER A 161 8.03 12.02 20.74
CA SER A 161 7.46 11.79 22.08
C SER A 161 6.04 11.22 22.04
N LEU A 162 5.67 10.36 23.01
CA LEU A 162 4.34 9.76 23.05
C LEU A 162 3.22 10.80 23.19
N GLU A 163 3.51 11.92 23.86
CA GLU A 163 2.63 13.07 23.99
C GLU A 163 2.28 13.66 22.62
N GLU A 164 3.29 13.88 21.76
CA GLU A 164 3.07 14.39 20.40
C GLU A 164 2.31 13.38 19.51
N TRP A 165 2.53 12.08 19.71
CA TRP A 165 1.75 11.03 19.05
C TRP A 165 0.26 11.12 19.41
N LEU A 166 -0.06 11.40 20.68
CA LEU A 166 -1.43 11.54 21.17
C LEU A 166 -2.10 12.84 20.72
N GLU A 167 -1.36 13.95 20.74
CA GLU A 167 -1.84 15.26 20.27
C GLU A 167 -2.13 15.24 18.76
N SER A 168 -1.33 14.48 18.00
CA SER A 168 -1.45 14.37 16.55
C SER A 168 -2.43 13.28 16.08
N ASP A 169 -3.12 12.59 17.01
CA ASP A 169 -4.06 11.50 16.73
C ASP A 169 -3.45 10.39 15.83
N LEU A 170 -2.18 10.07 16.08
CA LEU A 170 -1.43 9.09 15.31
C LEU A 170 -1.52 7.70 15.94
N GLU A 171 -1.48 6.67 15.08
CA GLU A 171 -1.44 5.27 15.50
C GLU A 171 -0.05 4.70 15.22
N MET A 172 0.51 3.98 16.18
CA MET A 172 1.87 3.43 16.05
C MET A 172 1.81 1.97 15.59
N LEU A 173 2.38 1.69 14.43
CA LEU A 173 2.59 0.32 13.99
C LEU A 173 3.81 -0.25 14.71
N VAL A 174 3.61 -1.31 15.49
CA VAL A 174 4.69 -2.04 16.16
C VAL A 174 4.78 -3.43 15.54
N ARG A 175 5.96 -3.75 15.00
CA ARG A 175 6.27 -5.07 14.45
C ARG A 175 7.09 -5.83 15.47
N CYS A 176 6.58 -6.96 15.92
CA CYS A 176 7.34 -7.87 16.78
C CYS A 176 8.55 -8.41 16.02
N ARG A 177 9.77 -8.10 16.49
CA ARG A 177 11.03 -8.47 15.81
C ARG A 177 11.31 -9.98 15.81
N ALA A 178 10.66 -10.75 16.69
CA ALA A 178 10.74 -12.21 16.72
C ALA A 178 9.97 -12.84 15.54
N GLY A 179 10.55 -12.74 14.34
CA GLY A 179 9.93 -13.13 13.06
C GLY A 179 9.60 -14.61 12.90
N PHE A 180 9.96 -15.49 13.85
CA PHE A 180 9.66 -16.93 13.78
C PHE A 180 8.64 -17.42 14.82
N ILE A 181 8.47 -16.72 15.95
CA ILE A 181 7.64 -17.17 17.08
C ILE A 181 6.38 -16.33 17.22
N CYS A 182 6.52 -15.03 16.97
CA CYS A 182 5.48 -14.05 17.20
C CYS A 182 4.92 -13.63 15.84
N GLY A 183 5.65 -12.86 15.03
CA GLY A 183 5.10 -12.32 13.78
C GLY A 183 3.84 -11.45 13.97
N TRP A 184 3.49 -11.09 15.22
CA TRP A 184 2.36 -10.24 15.52
C TRP A 184 2.76 -8.81 15.20
N GLU A 185 2.09 -8.25 14.20
CA GLU A 185 2.08 -6.83 13.96
C GLU A 185 0.86 -6.29 14.67
N ALA A 186 1.08 -5.37 15.59
CA ALA A 186 0.02 -4.69 16.32
C ALA A 186 0.02 -3.22 15.91
N VAL A 187 -1.18 -2.69 15.71
CA VAL A 187 -1.38 -1.25 15.60
C VAL A 187 -1.78 -0.77 16.98
N PHE A 188 -0.91 -0.01 17.65
CA PHE A 188 -1.27 0.73 18.85
C PHE A 188 -2.19 1.86 18.44
N THR A 189 -3.45 1.71 18.82
CA THR A 189 -4.44 2.78 18.73
C THR A 189 -4.03 3.92 19.65
N ARG A 190 -4.63 5.10 19.46
CA ARG A 190 -4.47 6.22 20.37
C ARG A 190 -4.74 5.84 21.83
N ASP A 191 -5.76 5.04 22.09
CA ASP A 191 -6.10 4.60 23.45
C ASP A 191 -5.01 3.68 24.03
N ASP A 192 -4.37 2.86 23.19
CA ASP A 192 -3.24 2.04 23.61
C ASP A 192 -2.03 2.92 23.97
N LEU A 193 -1.70 3.90 23.14
CA LEU A 193 -0.63 4.86 23.39
C LEU A 193 -0.91 5.70 24.66
N ALA A 194 -2.16 6.11 24.87
CA ALA A 194 -2.57 6.89 26.03
C ALA A 194 -2.39 6.09 27.33
N ARG A 195 -2.68 4.78 27.30
CA ARG A 195 -2.44 3.89 28.44
C ARG A 195 -0.95 3.80 28.79
N HIS A 196 -0.07 3.74 27.80
CA HIS A 196 1.38 3.68 28.03
C HIS A 196 1.95 5.02 28.54
N CYS A 197 1.54 6.15 27.95
CA CYS A 197 1.91 7.48 28.42
C CYS A 197 1.42 7.73 29.85
N ASN A 198 0.17 7.37 30.18
CA ASN A 198 -0.37 7.48 31.54
C ASN A 198 0.33 6.56 32.55
N ALA A 199 0.96 5.48 32.10
CA ALA A 199 1.79 4.62 32.93
C ALA A 199 3.21 5.19 33.16
N GLY A 200 3.51 6.38 32.64
CA GLY A 200 4.80 7.05 32.78
C GLY A 200 5.89 6.49 31.87
N MET A 201 5.53 5.71 30.84
CA MET A 201 6.51 5.21 29.87
C MET A 201 6.88 6.31 28.88
N SER A 202 8.17 6.43 28.56
CA SER A 202 8.63 7.22 27.43
C SER A 202 8.48 6.45 26.11
N LEU A 203 8.63 7.15 24.97
CA LEU A 203 8.67 6.50 23.66
C LEU A 203 9.85 5.51 23.55
N GLU A 204 10.99 5.84 24.16
CA GLU A 204 12.17 4.97 24.19
C GLU A 204 11.91 3.73 25.05
N ASP A 205 11.28 3.89 26.21
CA ASP A 205 10.88 2.76 27.07
C ASP A 205 9.90 1.85 26.34
N LEU A 206 8.95 2.41 25.60
CA LEU A 206 7.98 1.64 24.83
C LEU A 206 8.67 0.84 23.70
N LYS A 207 9.59 1.47 22.96
CA LYS A 207 10.41 0.78 21.94
C LYS A 207 11.25 -0.33 22.58
N ALA A 208 11.94 -0.03 23.68
CA ALA A 208 12.77 -0.98 24.41
C ALA A 208 11.94 -2.13 25.00
N PHE A 209 10.72 -1.88 25.47
CA PHE A 209 9.80 -2.90 25.98
C PHE A 209 9.44 -3.93 24.91
N PHE A 210 9.22 -3.49 23.66
CA PHE A 210 8.94 -4.42 22.55
C PHE A 210 10.20 -5.06 21.98
N ASP A 211 11.35 -4.41 22.14
CA ASP A 211 12.64 -5.05 21.86
C ASP A 211 13.06 -6.04 22.95
N ALA A 212 12.62 -5.88 24.22
CA ALA A 212 13.11 -6.64 25.37
C ALA A 212 12.14 -7.73 25.89
N ASN A 213 10.82 -7.61 25.69
CA ASN A 213 9.86 -8.69 25.98
C ASN A 213 9.86 -9.75 24.87
N GLN A 214 11.07 -10.19 24.52
CA GLN A 214 11.40 -11.34 23.71
C GLN A 214 11.38 -12.58 24.62
N PRO A 215 10.47 -13.55 24.42
CA PRO A 215 10.74 -14.93 24.81
C PRO A 215 11.81 -15.56 23.91
#